data_AF-A0A0L0FZ59-F1
#
_entry.id   AF-A0A0L0FZ59-F1
#
_cell.length_a   1.000
_cell.length_b   1.000
_cell.length_c   1.000
_cell.angle_alpha   90.00
_cell.angle_beta   90.00
_cell.angle_gamma   90.00
#
_symmetry.space_group_name_H-M   'P 1'
#
loop_
_entity.id
_entity.type
_entity.pdbx_description
1 polymer ?
#
loop_
_entity_poly.entity_id
_entity_poly.type
_entity_poly.pdbx_seq_one_letter_code
_entity_poly.pdbx_strand_id
1 'polypeptide(L)'
;MGDFMYQGDLWQLADTAWGETQGMVYKRLFGFLVLHWLVTPICITLPAPTGVYLPLLGMGAAIGRLFGELIHTKFPSIHRGGYAVVGAAAMGGGGTRTISSAMVLCEDSVIEEPVSHAVGVIADSKSYEVTVLSTRPDLDVDPHLLSDVEVASHIDTTTAKPSALITFMLQAVTDMWNLGLPSETCLWHLEDHLQNVYFKSKVLAEVMADLKAQGQPITKASLATAIGVDATDIALLLTVMDTYINNSPAR
;
A
#
# COMPACT_ATOMS: atom_id res chain seq x y z
N MET A 1 8.83 -19.37 -9.01
CA MET A 1 9.93 -18.41 -9.21
C MET A 1 9.36 -17.31 -10.06
N GLY A 2 8.62 -16.40 -9.44
CA GLY A 2 8.16 -15.17 -10.09
C GLY A 2 9.02 -14.07 -9.47
N ASP A 3 9.85 -13.43 -10.28
CA ASP A 3 10.58 -12.26 -9.85
C ASP A 3 9.54 -11.19 -9.49
N PHE A 4 9.53 -10.79 -8.22
CA PHE A 4 8.82 -9.59 -7.79
C PHE A 4 9.29 -8.45 -8.68
N MET A 5 8.40 -7.86 -9.48
CA MET A 5 8.68 -6.59 -10.15
C MET A 5 9.01 -5.57 -9.07
N TYR A 6 10.29 -5.27 -8.91
CA TYR A 6 10.73 -4.23 -8.00
C TYR A 6 10.32 -2.87 -8.56
N GLN A 7 10.10 -1.91 -7.66
CA GLN A 7 9.85 -0.48 -7.94
C GLN A 7 10.69 0.06 -9.12
N GLY A 8 11.94 -0.40 -9.29
CA GLY A 8 12.82 -0.03 -10.40
C GLY A 8 12.29 -0.34 -11.80
N ASP A 9 11.57 -1.45 -11.99
CA ASP A 9 11.12 -1.91 -13.30
C ASP A 9 9.84 -1.18 -13.76
N LEU A 10 8.99 -0.75 -12.82
CA LEU A 10 7.82 0.09 -13.11
C LEU A 10 8.22 1.49 -13.58
N TRP A 11 9.25 2.08 -12.97
CA TRP A 11 9.81 3.34 -13.45
C TRP A 11 10.52 3.19 -14.79
N GLN A 12 11.12 2.03 -15.08
CA GLN A 12 11.69 1.73 -16.40
C GLN A 12 10.60 1.55 -17.47
N LEU A 13 9.46 0.91 -17.14
CA LEU A 13 8.30 0.81 -18.04
C LEU A 13 7.65 2.19 -18.30
N ALA A 14 7.55 3.05 -17.29
CA ALA A 14 7.13 4.44 -17.46
C ALA A 14 8.16 5.24 -18.29
N ASP A 15 9.46 5.11 -18.01
CA ASP A 15 10.53 5.81 -18.74
C ASP A 15 10.61 5.33 -20.22
N THR A 16 10.32 4.06 -20.53
CA THR A 16 10.27 3.52 -21.90
C THR A 16 9.04 4.01 -22.69
N ALA A 17 7.88 4.21 -22.05
CA ALA A 17 6.70 4.78 -22.68
C ALA A 17 6.92 6.22 -23.20
N TRP A 18 7.79 7.00 -22.54
CA TRP A 18 8.09 8.40 -22.93
C TRP A 18 9.19 8.54 -23.99
N GLY A 19 9.79 7.43 -24.44
CA GLY A 19 10.77 7.40 -25.51
C GLY A 19 12.14 7.86 -25.04
N GLU A 20 13.04 6.88 -24.93
CA GLU A 20 14.36 6.96 -24.31
C GLU A 20 15.38 7.72 -25.16
N THR A 21 15.18 9.03 -25.31
CA THR A 21 16.27 9.95 -25.67
C THR A 21 16.09 11.21 -24.84
N GLN A 22 17.05 11.49 -23.96
CA GLN A 22 17.02 12.62 -23.01
C GLN A 22 16.56 13.93 -23.68
N GLY A 23 17.02 14.23 -24.89
CA GLY A 23 16.62 15.42 -25.66
C GLY A 23 15.18 15.44 -26.21
N MET A 24 14.52 14.29 -26.34
CA MET A 24 13.12 14.18 -26.78
C MET A 24 12.15 14.37 -25.58
N VAL A 25 12.55 13.94 -24.39
CA VAL A 25 11.74 14.04 -23.16
C VAL A 25 11.49 15.50 -22.79
N TYR A 26 12.53 16.35 -22.77
CA TYR A 26 12.37 17.79 -22.53
C TYR A 26 11.46 18.46 -23.55
N LYS A 27 11.60 18.12 -24.85
CA LYS A 27 10.78 18.68 -25.93
C LYS A 27 9.31 18.25 -25.82
N ARG A 28 9.06 17.00 -25.45
CA ARG A 28 7.70 16.45 -25.26
C ARG A 28 7.02 17.04 -24.02
N LEU A 29 7.72 17.11 -22.89
CA LEU A 29 7.21 17.73 -21.65
C LEU A 29 6.92 19.22 -21.83
N PHE A 30 7.84 19.94 -22.48
CA PHE A 30 7.65 21.35 -22.77
C PHE A 30 6.48 21.57 -23.76
N GLY A 31 6.38 20.74 -24.80
CA GLY A 31 5.25 20.76 -25.73
C GLY A 31 3.90 20.46 -25.04
N PHE A 32 3.88 19.49 -24.12
CA PHE A 32 2.71 19.16 -23.30
C PHE A 32 2.28 20.32 -22.42
N LEU A 33 3.23 20.99 -21.75
CA LEU A 33 2.96 22.15 -20.89
C LEU A 33 2.36 23.31 -21.70
N VAL A 34 2.96 23.64 -22.85
CA VAL A 34 2.46 24.72 -23.71
C VAL A 34 1.07 24.39 -24.27
N LEU A 35 0.85 23.14 -24.69
CA LEU A 35 -0.45 22.72 -25.21
C LEU A 35 -1.52 22.78 -24.12
N HIS A 36 -1.24 22.27 -22.92
CA HIS A 36 -2.19 22.36 -21.81
C HIS A 36 -2.43 23.81 -21.36
N TRP A 37 -1.40 24.65 -21.35
CA TRP A 37 -1.54 26.07 -21.00
C TRP A 37 -2.46 26.82 -21.99
N LEU A 38 -2.51 26.41 -23.26
CA LEU A 38 -3.41 26.98 -24.26
C LEU A 38 -4.80 26.34 -24.27
N VAL A 39 -4.88 25.01 -24.12
CA VAL A 39 -6.14 24.26 -24.22
C VAL A 39 -7.00 24.41 -22.97
N THR A 40 -6.40 24.50 -21.78
CA THR A 40 -7.15 24.64 -20.52
C THR A 40 -8.04 25.89 -20.44
N PRO A 41 -7.59 27.13 -20.79
CA PRO A 41 -8.50 28.28 -20.79
C PRO A 41 -9.59 28.16 -21.86
N ILE A 42 -9.31 27.53 -23.00
CA ILE A 42 -10.31 27.25 -24.03
C ILE A 42 -11.38 26.31 -23.47
N CYS A 43 -11.00 25.22 -22.80
CA CYS A 43 -11.93 24.27 -22.20
C CYS A 43 -12.82 24.87 -21.11
N ILE A 44 -12.29 25.80 -20.30
CA ILE A 44 -13.05 26.48 -19.24
C ILE A 44 -14.16 27.39 -19.81
N THR A 45 -14.02 27.85 -21.06
CA THR A 45 -15.05 28.67 -21.71
C THR A 45 -16.26 27.89 -22.24
N LEU A 46 -16.21 26.55 -22.27
CA LEU A 46 -17.36 25.74 -22.66
C LEU A 46 -18.34 25.55 -21.49
N PRO A 47 -19.67 25.62 -21.74
CA PRO A 47 -20.71 25.43 -20.73
C PRO A 47 -20.94 23.94 -20.42
N ALA A 48 -19.86 23.20 -20.18
CA ALA A 48 -19.90 21.81 -19.77
C ALA A 48 -19.29 21.67 -18.36
N PRO A 49 -19.89 20.88 -17.45
CA PRO A 49 -19.30 20.59 -16.15
C PRO A 49 -18.03 19.75 -16.35
N THR A 50 -16.89 20.42 -16.50
CA THR A 50 -15.58 19.78 -16.66
C THR A 50 -14.74 20.05 -15.42
N GLY A 51 -14.23 18.98 -14.81
CA GLY A 51 -13.32 19.09 -13.68
C GLY A 51 -11.97 19.64 -14.12
N VAL A 52 -11.59 20.83 -13.65
CA VAL A 52 -10.28 21.45 -13.96
C VAL A 52 -9.14 20.82 -13.14
N TYR A 53 -9.47 20.02 -12.13
CA TYR A 53 -8.49 19.47 -11.19
C TYR A 53 -7.50 18.50 -11.83
N LEU A 54 -7.96 17.57 -12.68
CA LEU A 54 -7.10 16.59 -13.33
C LEU A 54 -6.04 17.20 -14.28
N PRO A 55 -6.35 18.19 -15.15
CA PRO A 55 -5.32 18.89 -15.91
C PRO A 55 -4.42 19.77 -15.03
N LEU A 56 -4.95 20.35 -13.93
CA LEU A 56 -4.23 20.73 -12.70
C LEU A 56 -3.01 19.87 -12.40
N LEU A 57 -3.32 18.63 -12.06
CA LEU A 57 -2.36 17.63 -11.62
C LEU A 57 -1.38 17.27 -12.72
N GLY A 58 -1.88 17.01 -13.93
CA GLY A 58 -1.04 16.61 -15.07
C GLY A 58 -0.01 17.68 -15.44
N MET A 59 -0.40 18.95 -15.45
CA MET A 59 0.56 20.05 -15.68
C MET A 59 1.55 20.18 -14.52
N GLY A 60 1.13 20.00 -13.26
CA GLY A 60 2.00 20.04 -12.09
C GLY A 60 3.03 18.91 -12.10
N ALA A 61 2.60 17.69 -12.45
CA ALA A 61 3.45 16.52 -12.61
C ALA A 61 4.49 16.74 -13.72
N ALA A 62 4.10 17.33 -14.85
CA ALA A 62 5.01 17.65 -15.95
C ALA A 62 6.08 18.67 -15.53
N ILE A 63 5.70 19.74 -14.82
CA ILE A 63 6.64 20.74 -14.30
C ILE A 63 7.59 20.10 -13.26
N GLY A 64 7.03 19.30 -12.36
CA GLY A 64 7.80 18.58 -11.34
C GLY A 64 8.80 17.59 -11.93
N ARG A 65 8.41 16.83 -12.95
CA ARG A 65 9.31 15.92 -13.67
C ARG A 65 10.39 16.67 -14.42
N LEU A 66 10.06 17.78 -15.09
CA LEU A 66 11.04 18.63 -15.76
C LEU A 66 12.11 19.13 -14.77
N PHE A 67 11.69 19.55 -13.58
CA PHE A 67 12.59 19.98 -12.52
C PHE A 67 13.43 18.82 -11.95
N GLY A 68 12.83 17.64 -11.79
CA GLY A 68 13.52 16.43 -11.35
C GLY A 68 14.62 15.98 -12.32
N GLU A 69 14.37 16.02 -13.63
CA GLU A 69 15.37 15.72 -14.66
C GLU A 69 16.54 16.72 -14.62
N LEU A 70 16.24 18.02 -14.44
CA LEU A 70 17.28 19.05 -14.28
C LEU A 70 18.15 18.84 -13.04
N ILE A 71 17.55 18.48 -11.90
CA ILE A 71 18.30 18.19 -10.67
C ILE A 71 19.15 16.94 -10.83
N HIS A 72 18.62 15.91 -11.49
CA HIS A 72 19.33 14.66 -11.69
C HIS A 72 20.63 14.83 -12.49
N THR A 73 20.69 15.83 -13.40
CA THR A 73 21.96 16.17 -14.10
C THR A 73 23.07 16.63 -13.16
N LYS A 74 22.72 17.22 -12.01
CA LYS A 74 23.68 17.74 -11.01
C LYS A 74 23.87 16.80 -9.82
N PHE A 75 22.85 16.01 -9.47
CA PHE A 75 22.86 15.09 -8.32
C PHE A 75 22.26 13.74 -8.74
N PRO A 76 23.09 12.75 -9.11
CA PRO A 76 22.63 11.47 -9.65
C PRO A 76 21.99 10.54 -8.61
N SER A 77 22.08 10.85 -7.32
CA SER A 77 21.54 10.04 -6.22
C SER A 77 20.06 10.29 -5.91
N ILE A 78 19.40 11.22 -6.61
CA ILE A 78 18.01 11.62 -6.31
C ILE A 78 17.04 11.02 -7.33
N HIS A 79 15.94 10.44 -6.84
CA HIS A 79 14.89 9.83 -7.65
C HIS A 79 14.05 10.89 -8.40
N ARG A 80 13.95 10.74 -9.72
CA ARG A 80 13.29 11.69 -10.64
C ARG A 80 11.76 11.75 -10.45
N GLY A 81 11.13 10.63 -10.06
CA GLY A 81 9.69 10.51 -9.87
C GLY A 81 9.13 11.34 -8.71
N GLY A 82 9.87 11.45 -7.60
CA GLY A 82 9.41 12.18 -6.42
C GLY A 82 9.13 13.67 -6.69
N TYR A 83 9.89 14.31 -7.59
CA TYR A 83 9.65 15.70 -7.96
C TYR A 83 8.38 15.90 -8.80
N ALA A 84 7.95 14.89 -9.58
CA ALA A 84 6.71 14.95 -10.33
C ALA A 84 5.51 15.02 -9.38
N VAL A 85 5.50 14.17 -8.36
CA VAL A 85 4.48 14.14 -7.30
C VAL A 85 4.39 15.49 -6.58
N VAL A 86 5.53 16.03 -6.14
CA VAL A 86 5.58 17.33 -5.45
C VAL A 86 5.07 18.46 -6.35
N GLY A 87 5.40 18.42 -7.65
CA GLY A 87 4.87 19.37 -8.63
C GLY A 87 3.35 19.29 -8.81
N ALA A 88 2.80 18.08 -8.83
CA ALA A 88 1.34 17.85 -8.89
C ALA A 88 0.64 18.39 -7.63
N ALA A 89 1.19 18.11 -6.45
CA ALA A 89 0.67 18.59 -5.16
C ALA A 89 0.71 20.13 -5.06
N ALA A 90 1.83 20.75 -5.46
CA ALA A 90 1.99 22.19 -5.43
C ALA A 90 1.00 22.91 -6.36
N MET A 91 0.78 22.39 -7.57
CA MET A 91 -0.16 23.01 -8.51
C MET A 91 -1.62 22.69 -8.19
N GLY A 92 -1.91 21.52 -7.62
CA GLY A 92 -3.23 21.16 -7.08
C GLY A 92 -3.64 22.09 -5.93
N GLY A 93 -2.75 22.33 -4.96
CA GLY A 93 -2.99 23.26 -3.85
C GLY A 93 -3.04 24.73 -4.27
N GLY A 94 -2.15 25.15 -5.17
CA GLY A 94 -2.10 26.52 -5.68
C GLY A 94 -3.31 26.86 -6.56
N GLY A 95 -3.72 25.94 -7.44
CA GLY A 95 -4.83 26.13 -8.37
C GLY A 95 -6.19 26.21 -7.68
N THR A 96 -6.41 25.43 -6.61
CA THR A 96 -7.65 25.48 -5.83
C THR A 96 -7.60 26.47 -4.67
N ARG A 97 -6.42 27.02 -4.35
CA ARG A 97 -6.16 27.88 -3.19
C ARG A 97 -6.57 27.22 -1.87
N THR A 98 -6.36 25.92 -1.75
CA THR A 98 -6.68 25.13 -0.54
C THR A 98 -5.54 24.18 -0.20
N ILE A 99 -5.32 23.96 1.11
CA ILE A 99 -4.30 23.02 1.59
C ILE A 99 -4.81 21.57 1.50
N SER A 100 -6.13 21.37 1.59
CA SER A 100 -6.76 20.04 1.54
C SER A 100 -6.49 19.30 0.24
N SER A 101 -6.46 19.97 -0.91
CA SER A 101 -6.14 19.34 -2.20
C SER A 101 -4.69 18.85 -2.25
N ALA A 102 -3.75 19.64 -1.75
CA ALA A 102 -2.34 19.22 -1.64
C ALA A 102 -2.17 18.03 -0.69
N MET A 103 -2.89 18.02 0.44
CA MET A 103 -2.83 16.93 1.43
C MET A 103 -3.36 15.61 0.86
N VAL A 104 -4.50 15.62 0.17
CA VAL A 104 -5.05 14.41 -0.47
C VAL A 104 -4.07 13.82 -1.50
N LEU A 105 -3.40 14.67 -2.28
CA LEU A 105 -2.41 14.22 -3.27
C LEU A 105 -1.14 13.68 -2.60
N CYS A 106 -0.69 14.32 -1.52
CA CYS A 106 0.42 13.81 -0.74
C CYS A 106 0.07 12.44 -0.15
N GLU A 107 -1.12 12.27 0.42
CA GLU A 107 -1.57 10.97 0.94
C GLU A 107 -1.62 9.90 -0.16
N ASP A 108 -2.23 10.20 -1.30
CA ASP A 108 -2.32 9.27 -2.43
C ASP A 108 -0.95 8.87 -2.98
N SER A 109 -0.03 9.83 -3.08
CA SER A 109 1.35 9.57 -3.52
C SER A 109 2.24 8.87 -2.50
N VAL A 110 1.94 9.03 -1.20
CA VAL A 110 2.66 8.33 -0.12
C VAL A 110 2.23 6.87 -0.05
N ILE A 111 1.07 6.52 -0.61
CA ILE A 111 0.59 5.13 -0.75
C ILE A 111 1.18 4.45 -2.02
N GLU A 112 2.11 5.07 -2.75
CA GLU A 112 2.75 4.47 -3.95
C GLU A 112 3.67 3.24 -3.67
N GLU A 113 3.65 2.66 -2.47
CA GLU A 113 3.95 1.23 -2.40
C GLU A 113 2.85 0.52 -3.20
N PRO A 114 3.17 -0.16 -4.32
CA PRO A 114 2.14 -0.81 -5.13
C PRO A 114 1.32 -1.69 -4.20
N VAL A 115 0.02 -1.43 -4.12
CA VAL A 115 -0.91 -2.25 -3.33
C VAL A 115 -0.94 -3.62 -3.99
N SER A 116 -0.02 -4.48 -3.55
CA SER A 116 0.13 -5.83 -4.06
C SER A 116 -1.11 -6.66 -3.78
N HIS A 117 -1.81 -6.34 -2.69
CA HIS A 117 -3.06 -6.98 -2.27
C HIS A 117 -3.98 -5.96 -1.58
N ALA A 118 -5.20 -5.82 -2.09
CA ALA A 118 -6.26 -5.09 -1.39
C ALA A 118 -7.10 -6.09 -0.57
N VAL A 119 -7.33 -5.76 0.70
CA VAL A 119 -8.15 -6.58 1.61
C VAL A 119 -9.31 -5.75 2.13
N GLY A 120 -10.53 -6.24 1.95
CA GLY A 120 -11.76 -5.66 2.50
C GLY A 120 -12.33 -6.54 3.62
N VAL A 121 -12.68 -5.93 4.76
CA VAL A 121 -13.35 -6.63 5.87
C VAL A 121 -14.82 -6.22 5.87
N ILE A 122 -15.71 -7.19 5.71
CA ILE A 122 -17.16 -7.00 5.74
C ILE A 122 -17.66 -7.64 7.03
N ALA A 123 -18.30 -6.83 7.88
CA ALA A 123 -18.98 -7.31 9.09
C ALA A 123 -20.49 -7.20 8.88
N ASP A 124 -21.19 -8.35 8.84
CA ASP A 124 -22.64 -8.36 8.79
C ASP A 124 -23.23 -8.36 10.20
N SER A 125 -23.82 -7.21 10.58
CA SER A 125 -24.49 -7.02 11.86
C SER A 125 -25.72 -7.90 12.09
N LYS A 126 -26.30 -8.49 11.04
CA LYS A 126 -27.50 -9.34 11.16
C LYS A 126 -27.16 -10.80 11.41
N SER A 127 -26.17 -11.33 10.69
CA SER A 127 -25.70 -12.71 10.85
C SER A 127 -24.59 -12.85 11.90
N TYR A 128 -24.02 -11.73 12.37
CA TYR A 128 -22.83 -11.68 13.24
C TYR A 128 -21.63 -12.42 12.62
N GLU A 129 -21.56 -12.50 11.29
CA GLU A 129 -20.46 -13.08 10.54
C GLU A 129 -19.52 -11.97 10.01
N VAL A 130 -18.22 -12.25 10.02
CA VAL A 130 -17.19 -11.39 9.44
C VAL A 130 -16.55 -12.11 8.27
N THR A 131 -16.62 -11.49 7.10
CA THR A 131 -16.07 -12.01 5.85
C THR A 131 -14.93 -11.11 5.39
N VAL A 132 -13.80 -11.72 5.05
CA VAL A 132 -12.64 -11.02 4.49
C VAL A 132 -12.58 -11.30 3.00
N LEU A 133 -12.64 -10.23 2.22
CA LEU A 133 -12.42 -10.22 0.79
C LEU A 133 -10.96 -9.88 0.53
N SER A 134 -10.25 -10.73 -0.21
CA SER A 134 -8.89 -10.45 -0.64
C SER A 134 -8.84 -10.43 -2.16
N THR A 135 -8.29 -9.37 -2.72
CA THR A 135 -7.99 -9.31 -4.15
C THR A 135 -6.53 -9.71 -4.36
N ARG A 136 -6.32 -10.76 -5.14
CA ARG A 136 -5.00 -11.13 -5.64
C ARG A 136 -4.92 -10.63 -7.09
N PRO A 137 -3.99 -9.72 -7.44
CA PRO A 137 -3.71 -9.48 -8.85
C PRO A 137 -3.14 -10.78 -9.40
N ASP A 138 -3.80 -11.33 -10.41
CA ASP A 138 -3.34 -12.53 -11.11
C ASP A 138 -2.03 -12.17 -11.82
N LEU A 139 -0.93 -12.78 -11.40
CA LEU A 139 0.28 -12.80 -12.20
C LEU A 139 0.07 -13.84 -13.30
N ASP A 140 0.23 -13.42 -14.56
CA ASP A 140 0.44 -14.24 -15.76
C ASP A 140 -0.82 -14.65 -16.56
N VAL A 141 -1.34 -13.73 -17.39
CA VAL A 141 -2.22 -14.08 -18.52
C VAL A 141 -1.68 -13.44 -19.80
N ASP A 142 -1.20 -14.28 -20.73
CA ASP A 142 -0.71 -13.86 -22.04
C ASP A 142 -1.78 -13.06 -22.82
N PRO A 143 -1.47 -11.85 -23.32
CA PRO A 143 -2.45 -10.92 -23.90
C PRO A 143 -2.97 -11.33 -25.30
N HIS A 144 -2.55 -12.46 -25.86
CA HIS A 144 -2.90 -12.87 -27.22
C HIS A 144 -4.11 -13.82 -27.33
N LEU A 145 -4.75 -14.21 -26.23
CA LEU A 145 -5.89 -15.16 -26.24
C LEU A 145 -7.22 -14.61 -25.70
N LEU A 146 -7.34 -13.29 -25.49
CA LEU A 146 -8.51 -12.67 -24.85
C LEU A 146 -9.30 -11.80 -25.82
N SER A 147 -10.11 -12.41 -26.69
CA SER A 147 -11.25 -11.72 -27.29
C SER A 147 -12.59 -12.04 -26.62
N ASP A 148 -12.68 -13.09 -25.78
CA ASP A 148 -14.00 -13.62 -25.38
C ASP A 148 -14.14 -14.09 -23.92
N VAL A 149 -13.31 -13.63 -22.98
CA VAL A 149 -13.47 -14.03 -21.56
C VAL A 149 -13.39 -12.81 -20.63
N GLU A 150 -14.47 -12.60 -19.88
CA GLU A 150 -14.62 -11.57 -18.86
C GLU A 150 -13.47 -11.63 -17.86
N VAL A 151 -12.80 -10.49 -17.65
CA VAL A 151 -11.74 -10.30 -16.65
C VAL A 151 -12.36 -10.47 -15.26
N ALA A 152 -12.44 -11.71 -14.77
CA ALA A 152 -12.82 -12.01 -13.40
C ALA A 152 -11.58 -11.82 -12.52
N SER A 153 -11.42 -10.64 -11.92
CA SER A 153 -10.57 -10.50 -10.74
C SER A 153 -11.04 -11.53 -9.70
N HIS A 154 -10.26 -12.58 -9.44
CA HIS A 154 -10.65 -13.62 -8.47
C HIS A 154 -10.69 -13.00 -7.06
N ILE A 155 -11.89 -12.70 -6.59
CA ILE A 155 -12.11 -12.19 -5.23
C ILE A 155 -12.18 -13.40 -4.31
N ASP A 156 -11.10 -13.67 -3.56
CA ASP A 156 -11.09 -14.72 -2.56
C ASP A 156 -11.91 -14.26 -1.35
N THR A 157 -12.99 -15.00 -1.09
CA THR A 157 -13.89 -14.75 0.04
C THR A 157 -13.58 -15.75 1.15
N THR A 158 -13.15 -15.27 2.30
CA THR A 158 -12.84 -16.12 3.46
C THR A 158 -13.64 -15.68 4.68
N THR A 159 -14.36 -16.60 5.33
CA THR A 159 -14.99 -16.33 6.62
C THR A 159 -13.92 -16.26 7.72
N ALA A 160 -13.90 -15.18 8.47
CA ALA A 160 -12.96 -14.98 9.57
C ALA A 160 -13.29 -15.92 10.73
N LYS A 161 -12.26 -16.59 11.27
CA LYS A 161 -12.36 -17.38 12.50
C LYS A 161 -11.89 -16.54 13.69
N PRO A 162 -12.58 -16.61 14.84
CA PRO A 162 -12.15 -15.88 16.03
C PRO A 162 -10.81 -16.41 16.52
N SER A 163 -9.91 -15.49 16.87
CA SER A 163 -8.66 -15.82 17.57
C SER A 163 -8.97 -16.15 19.03
N ALA A 164 -8.40 -17.26 19.53
CA ALA A 164 -8.58 -17.68 20.92
C ALA A 164 -7.96 -16.65 21.87
N LEU A 165 -6.77 -16.14 21.54
CA LEU A 165 -6.11 -15.07 22.27
C LEU A 165 -6.97 -13.80 22.37
N ILE A 166 -7.53 -13.32 21.25
CA ILE A 166 -8.35 -12.09 21.26
C ILE A 166 -9.62 -12.31 22.08
N THR A 167 -10.23 -13.48 21.96
CA THR A 167 -11.43 -13.82 22.74
C THR A 167 -11.11 -13.82 24.24
N PHE A 168 -9.97 -14.38 24.65
CA PHE A 168 -9.52 -14.35 26.04
C PHE A 168 -9.26 -12.92 26.54
N MET A 169 -8.57 -12.08 25.75
CA MET A 169 -8.34 -10.68 26.11
C MET A 169 -9.67 -9.92 26.29
N LEU A 170 -10.61 -10.08 25.36
CA LEU A 170 -11.92 -9.42 25.44
C LEU A 170 -12.74 -9.93 26.62
N GLN A 171 -12.69 -11.23 26.91
CA GLN A 171 -13.37 -11.80 28.07
C GLN A 171 -12.79 -11.22 29.38
N ALA A 172 -11.46 -11.19 29.50
CA ALA A 172 -10.79 -10.63 30.68
C ALA A 172 -11.12 -9.14 30.89
N VAL A 173 -11.15 -8.35 29.81
CA VAL A 173 -11.58 -6.94 29.86
C VAL A 173 -13.04 -6.81 30.28
N THR A 174 -13.92 -7.68 29.79
CA THR A 174 -15.34 -7.70 30.16
C THR A 174 -15.52 -8.05 31.65
N ASP A 175 -14.75 -9.02 32.15
CA ASP A 175 -14.80 -9.43 33.56
C ASP A 175 -14.28 -8.31 34.47
N MET A 176 -13.17 -7.65 34.09
CA MET A 176 -12.65 -6.49 34.82
C MET A 176 -13.62 -5.31 34.84
N TRP A 177 -14.31 -5.07 33.71
CA TRP A 177 -15.35 -4.05 33.62
C TRP A 177 -16.51 -4.36 34.58
N ASN A 178 -16.97 -5.60 34.62
CA ASN A 178 -18.04 -6.04 35.52
C ASN A 178 -17.66 -5.92 37.00
N LEU A 179 -16.36 -5.99 37.33
CA LEU A 179 -15.82 -5.76 38.66
C LEU A 179 -15.67 -4.27 39.02
N GLY A 180 -15.99 -3.36 38.10
CA GLY A 180 -15.93 -1.91 38.33
C GLY A 180 -14.50 -1.37 38.41
N LEU A 181 -13.53 -2.06 37.81
CA LEU A 181 -12.15 -1.57 37.72
C LEU A 181 -12.10 -0.31 36.84
N PRO A 182 -11.19 0.63 37.13
CA PRO A 182 -11.05 1.85 36.33
C PRO A 182 -10.55 1.51 34.92
N SER A 183 -10.94 2.32 33.93
CA SER A 183 -10.61 2.10 32.52
C SER A 183 -9.10 2.05 32.26
N GLU A 184 -8.30 2.76 33.06
CA GLU A 184 -6.84 2.71 32.98
C GLU A 184 -6.33 1.29 33.23
N THR A 185 -6.85 0.58 34.25
CA THR A 185 -6.43 -0.80 34.55
C THR A 185 -6.78 -1.76 33.42
N CYS A 186 -7.97 -1.61 32.80
CA CYS A 186 -8.34 -2.40 31.63
C CYS A 186 -7.41 -2.14 30.44
N LEU A 187 -6.99 -0.88 30.25
CA LEU A 187 -6.10 -0.47 29.17
C LEU A 187 -4.68 -1.00 29.38
N TRP A 188 -4.16 -0.92 30.61
CA TRP A 188 -2.88 -1.54 31.00
C TRP A 188 -2.86 -3.05 30.73
N HIS A 189 -3.95 -3.76 31.05
CA HIS A 189 -4.06 -5.19 30.78
C HIS A 189 -4.04 -5.50 29.29
N LEU A 190 -4.78 -4.73 28.48
CA LEU A 190 -4.78 -4.90 27.03
C LEU A 190 -3.40 -4.62 26.42
N GLU A 191 -2.72 -3.57 26.89
CA GLU A 191 -1.39 -3.21 26.43
C GLU A 191 -0.36 -4.32 26.71
N ASP A 192 -0.34 -4.87 27.92
CA ASP A 192 0.56 -5.97 28.30
C ASP A 192 0.36 -7.20 27.40
N HIS A 193 -0.89 -7.55 27.09
CA HIS A 193 -1.18 -8.65 26.19
C HIS A 193 -0.80 -8.38 24.74
N LEU A 194 -0.99 -7.16 24.23
CA LEU A 194 -0.54 -6.77 22.89
C LEU A 194 0.99 -6.76 22.79
N GLN A 195 1.70 -6.32 23.84
CA GLN A 195 3.15 -6.42 23.91
C GLN A 195 3.62 -7.87 23.88
N ASN A 196 2.93 -8.77 24.58
CA ASN A 196 3.22 -10.20 24.54
C ASN A 196 3.05 -10.78 23.12
N VAL A 197 2.00 -10.40 22.38
CA VAL A 197 1.83 -10.76 20.96
C VAL A 197 3.03 -10.29 20.14
N TYR A 198 3.43 -9.03 20.30
CA TYR A 198 4.58 -8.49 19.59
C TYR A 198 5.88 -9.24 19.90
N PHE A 199 6.18 -9.52 21.17
CA PHE A 199 7.38 -10.27 21.54
C PHE A 199 7.37 -11.70 20.99
N LYS A 200 6.22 -12.38 21.00
CA LYS A 200 6.07 -13.70 20.37
C LYS A 200 6.31 -13.63 18.87
N SER A 201 5.76 -12.63 18.17
CA SER A 201 6.00 -12.41 16.74
C SER A 201 7.46 -12.10 16.41
N LYS A 202 8.18 -11.42 17.30
CA LYS A 202 9.62 -11.16 17.13
C LYS A 202 10.45 -12.43 17.25
N VAL A 203 10.21 -13.24 18.29
CA VAL A 203 10.87 -14.56 18.44
C VAL A 203 10.54 -15.44 17.24
N LEU A 204 9.29 -15.38 16.77
CA LEU A 204 8.85 -16.09 15.56
C LEU A 204 9.63 -15.68 14.30
N ALA A 205 9.92 -14.38 14.12
CA ALA A 205 10.72 -13.88 13.00
C ALA A 205 12.14 -14.48 13.00
N GLU A 206 12.77 -14.54 14.18
CA GLU A 206 14.12 -15.10 14.35
C GLU A 206 14.13 -16.61 14.07
N VAL A 207 13.16 -17.35 14.61
CA VAL A 207 13.00 -18.80 14.35
C VAL A 207 12.75 -19.07 12.86
N MET A 208 11.94 -18.24 12.20
CA MET A 208 11.68 -18.39 10.77
C MET A 208 12.94 -18.14 9.93
N ALA A 209 13.78 -17.17 10.31
CA ALA A 209 15.04 -16.90 9.64
C ALA A 209 16.03 -18.08 9.78
N ASP A 210 16.14 -18.67 10.97
CA ASP A 210 16.97 -19.85 11.22
C ASP A 210 16.50 -21.08 10.43
N LEU A 211 15.18 -21.32 10.38
CA LEU A 211 14.60 -22.42 9.61
C LEU A 211 14.82 -22.24 8.09
N LYS A 212 14.77 -20.99 7.61
CA LYS A 212 15.09 -20.66 6.22
C LYS A 212 16.56 -20.92 5.90
N ALA A 213 17.48 -20.63 6.83
CA ALA A 213 18.90 -20.94 6.70
C ALA A 213 19.19 -22.45 6.68
N GLN A 214 18.37 -23.24 7.37
CA GLN A 214 18.48 -24.71 7.42
C GLN A 214 17.77 -25.43 6.26
N GLY A 215 17.06 -24.70 5.39
CA GLY A 215 16.39 -25.29 4.22
C GLY A 215 15.19 -26.19 4.54
N GLN A 216 14.58 -26.06 5.72
CA GLN A 216 13.41 -26.86 6.11
C GLN A 216 12.09 -26.30 5.54
N PRO A 217 11.11 -27.17 5.20
CA PRO A 217 9.80 -26.73 4.72
C PRO A 217 8.99 -26.05 5.84
N ILE A 218 8.66 -24.78 5.64
CA ILE A 218 7.91 -23.97 6.62
C ILE A 218 6.44 -24.39 6.61
N THR A 219 6.05 -25.20 7.60
CA THR A 219 4.65 -25.60 7.80
C THR A 219 4.05 -24.86 9.00
N LYS A 220 2.84 -24.29 8.85
CA LYS A 220 2.13 -23.54 9.90
C LYS A 220 2.01 -24.33 11.22
N ALA A 221 1.84 -25.65 11.14
CA ALA A 221 1.76 -26.53 12.31
C ALA A 221 3.11 -26.77 13.02
N SER A 222 4.22 -26.81 12.29
CA SER A 222 5.57 -26.91 12.89
C SER A 222 5.90 -25.63 13.66
N LEU A 223 5.53 -24.50 13.07
CA LEU A 223 5.67 -23.17 13.66
C LEU A 223 4.81 -22.99 14.92
N ALA A 224 3.57 -23.52 14.89
CA ALA A 224 2.65 -23.57 16.04
C ALA A 224 3.31 -24.24 17.24
N THR A 225 3.90 -25.39 16.96
CA THR A 225 4.47 -26.28 17.96
C THR A 225 5.76 -25.72 18.54
N ALA A 226 6.58 -25.06 17.71
CA ALA A 226 7.84 -24.44 18.15
C ALA A 226 7.63 -23.26 19.12
N ILE A 227 6.51 -22.55 19.01
CA ILE A 227 6.22 -21.34 19.80
C ILE A 227 5.17 -21.59 20.89
N GLY A 228 4.54 -22.77 20.90
CA GLY A 228 3.52 -23.13 21.88
C GLY A 228 2.26 -22.27 21.75
N VAL A 229 1.86 -21.95 20.51
CA VAL A 229 0.68 -21.12 20.21
C VAL A 229 -0.29 -21.90 19.32
N ASP A 230 -1.58 -21.71 19.55
CA ASP A 230 -2.65 -22.32 18.77
C ASP A 230 -2.57 -21.95 17.28
N ALA A 231 -2.94 -22.89 16.43
CA ALA A 231 -2.88 -22.73 14.97
C ALA A 231 -3.73 -21.56 14.43
N THR A 232 -4.75 -21.13 15.17
CA THR A 232 -5.61 -19.98 14.84
C THR A 232 -4.91 -18.64 15.05
N ASP A 233 -4.04 -18.56 16.05
CA ASP A 233 -3.41 -17.30 16.48
C ASP A 233 -2.10 -17.04 15.71
N ILE A 234 -1.56 -18.06 15.05
CA ILE A 234 -0.38 -17.95 14.18
C ILE A 234 -0.61 -17.04 12.99
N ALA A 235 -1.82 -17.01 12.43
CA ALA A 235 -2.11 -16.12 11.29
C ALA A 235 -1.90 -14.65 11.69
N LEU A 236 -2.34 -14.28 12.90
CA LEU A 236 -2.16 -12.95 13.47
C LEU A 236 -0.69 -12.70 13.85
N LEU A 237 0.00 -13.69 14.41
CA LEU A 237 1.42 -13.53 14.74
C LEU A 237 2.29 -13.38 13.48
N LEU A 238 1.96 -14.10 12.41
CA LEU A 238 2.64 -14.04 11.12
C LEU A 238 2.47 -12.69 10.42
N THR A 239 1.29 -12.07 10.49
CA THR A 239 1.09 -10.74 9.89
C THR A 239 1.92 -9.69 10.63
N VAL A 240 1.93 -9.72 11.96
CA VAL A 240 2.78 -8.83 12.78
C VAL A 240 4.27 -9.10 12.50
N MET A 241 4.66 -10.38 12.37
CA MET A 241 6.03 -10.77 12.01
C MET A 241 6.43 -10.25 10.62
N ASP A 242 5.56 -10.36 9.62
CA ASP A 242 5.84 -9.89 8.26
C ASP A 242 6.10 -8.38 8.22
N THR A 243 5.29 -7.59 8.94
CA THR A 243 5.54 -6.15 9.08
C THR A 243 6.86 -5.85 9.78
N TYR A 244 7.25 -6.66 10.78
CA TYR A 244 8.52 -6.52 11.47
C TYR A 244 9.71 -6.85 10.55
N ILE A 245 9.61 -7.90 9.73
CA ILE A 245 10.66 -8.29 8.77
C ILE A 245 10.83 -7.21 7.71
N ASN A 246 9.75 -6.67 7.16
CA ASN A 246 9.81 -5.64 6.12
C ASN A 246 10.40 -4.30 6.62
N ASN A 247 10.20 -3.98 7.90
CA ASN A 247 10.71 -2.75 8.52
C ASN A 247 12.07 -2.92 9.22
N SER A 248 12.51 -4.16 9.47
CA SER A 248 13.84 -4.38 10.05
C SER A 248 14.91 -4.04 9.02
N PRO A 249 15.89 -3.19 9.33
CA PRO A 249 17.04 -3.01 8.44
C PRO A 249 17.70 -4.38 8.26
N ALA A 250 17.80 -4.83 7.00
CA ALA A 250 18.41 -6.09 6.63
C ALA A 250 19.74 -6.26 7.37
N ARG A 251 19.86 -7.34 8.12
CA ARG A 251 21.09 -7.72 8.82
C ARG A 251 21.90 -8.69 7.98
#